data_AF-A0A2A2J4B0-F1
#
_entry.id   AF-A0A2A2J4B0-F1
#
_cell.length_a   1.000
_cell.length_b   1.000
_cell.length_c   1.000
_cell.angle_alpha   90.00
_cell.angle_beta   90.00
_cell.angle_gamma   90.00
#
_symmetry.space_group_name_H-M   'P 1'
#
loop_
_entity.id
_entity.type
_entity.pdbx_description
1 polymer ?
#
loop_
_entity_poly.entity_id
_entity_poly.type
_entity_poly.pdbx_seq_one_letter_code
_entity_poly.pdbx_strand_id
1 'polypeptide(L)'
;MNVWTHFVPAILLFIFYLYPEWLSDRPRPAVLILHVGIVLLLFASSMAHLMVALLPKSCRKTHFGIIQHSRSEMDHIFWFLVDFGGIALFGIAIGAQRYSCAERMETFIHLTYLPLLMLIVLGLQFFSSSYLFVFLPLWKRRLELRMLSCLVLAFWLNIPLMMRYLVSQVIFLDFLHLTQNIRYLRY
;
A
#
# COMPACT_ATOMS: atom_id res chain seq x y z
N MET A 1 9.86 -17.19 4.12
CA MET A 1 9.10 -16.83 2.91
C MET A 1 10.07 -16.81 1.75
N ASN A 2 9.72 -17.38 0.60
CA ASN A 2 10.67 -17.62 -0.49
C ASN A 2 10.74 -16.38 -1.40
N VAL A 3 11.94 -15.92 -1.78
CA VAL A 3 12.14 -14.75 -2.68
C VAL A 3 11.25 -14.83 -3.93
N TRP A 4 11.14 -16.03 -4.47
CA TRP A 4 10.38 -16.37 -5.66
C TRP A 4 8.88 -16.08 -5.57
N THR A 5 8.28 -16.12 -4.38
CA THR A 5 6.84 -15.85 -4.22
C THR A 5 6.49 -14.39 -4.43
N HIS A 6 7.47 -13.47 -4.38
CA HIS A 6 7.26 -12.05 -4.67
C HIS A 6 7.87 -11.65 -6.01
N PHE A 7 9.04 -12.20 -6.33
CA PHE A 7 9.78 -11.83 -7.53
C PHE A 7 9.09 -12.27 -8.83
N VAL A 8 8.61 -13.52 -8.89
CA VAL A 8 7.94 -14.03 -10.10
C VAL A 8 6.63 -13.26 -10.37
N PRO A 9 5.74 -13.05 -9.39
CA PRO A 9 4.56 -12.22 -9.59
C PRO A 9 4.89 -10.77 -9.98
N ALA A 10 5.97 -10.18 -9.46
CA ALA A 10 6.38 -8.83 -9.85
C ALA A 10 6.70 -8.73 -11.34
N ILE A 11 7.47 -9.69 -11.87
CA ILE A 11 7.82 -9.74 -13.29
C ILE A 11 6.58 -9.99 -14.15
N LEU A 12 5.74 -10.95 -13.76
CA LEU A 12 4.51 -11.26 -14.50
C LEU A 12 3.56 -10.05 -14.54
N LEU A 13 3.38 -9.35 -13.42
CA LEU A 13 2.58 -8.11 -13.37
C LEU A 13 3.19 -7.01 -14.24
N PHE A 14 4.51 -6.87 -14.23
CA PHE A 14 5.18 -5.89 -15.07
C PHE A 14 4.94 -6.16 -16.56
N ILE A 15 5.17 -7.41 -17.02
CA ILE A 15 5.08 -7.79 -18.42
C ILE A 15 3.64 -7.82 -18.93
N PHE A 16 2.72 -8.43 -18.19
CA PHE A 16 1.36 -8.67 -18.67
C PHE A 16 0.37 -7.55 -18.35
N TYR A 17 0.68 -6.65 -17.42
CA TYR A 17 -0.24 -5.60 -17.00
C TYR A 17 0.36 -4.19 -17.09
N LEU A 18 1.49 -3.93 -16.42
CA LEU A 18 2.02 -2.56 -16.34
C LEU A 18 2.54 -2.06 -17.70
N TYR A 19 3.40 -2.85 -18.34
CA TYR A 19 3.99 -2.53 -19.64
C TYR A 19 2.93 -2.33 -20.75
N PRO A 20 1.95 -3.24 -20.95
CA PRO A 20 0.93 -3.04 -21.97
C PRO A 20 -0.01 -1.87 -21.66
N GLU A 21 -0.38 -1.64 -20.39
CA GLU A 21 -1.20 -0.47 -20.04
C GLU A 21 -0.46 0.84 -20.29
N TRP A 22 0.87 0.88 -20.11
CA TRP A 22 1.70 2.05 -20.37
C TRP A 22 1.78 2.38 -21.87
N LEU A 23 1.81 1.36 -22.73
CA LEU A 23 1.86 1.51 -24.19
C LEU A 23 0.49 1.63 -24.87
N SER A 24 -0.60 1.48 -24.11
CA SER A 24 -1.96 1.58 -24.62
C SER A 24 -2.26 2.99 -25.15
N ASP A 25 -3.04 3.09 -26.22
CA ASP A 25 -3.52 4.38 -26.78
C ASP A 25 -4.38 5.18 -25.80
N ARG A 26 -4.95 4.52 -24.78
CA ARG A 26 -5.79 5.13 -23.74
C ARG A 26 -5.37 4.62 -22.35
N PRO A 27 -4.23 5.08 -21.81
CA PRO A 27 -3.74 4.61 -20.54
C PRO A 27 -4.66 5.08 -19.41
N ARG A 28 -5.09 4.15 -18.53
CA ARG A 28 -5.90 4.50 -17.37
C ARG A 28 -4.97 4.83 -16.19
N PRO A 29 -4.86 6.11 -15.79
CA PRO A 29 -3.87 6.52 -14.79
C PRO A 29 -4.09 5.85 -13.43
N ALA A 30 -5.35 5.66 -13.02
CA ALA A 30 -5.70 4.98 -11.78
C ALA A 30 -5.18 3.52 -11.76
N VAL A 31 -5.28 2.83 -12.89
CA VAL A 31 -4.81 1.44 -13.03
C VAL A 31 -3.28 1.40 -13.02
N LEU A 32 -2.63 2.32 -13.73
CA LEU A 32 -1.17 2.44 -13.74
C LEU A 32 -0.59 2.70 -12.35
N ILE A 33 -1.15 3.64 -11.60
CA ILE A 33 -0.72 3.96 -10.22
C ILE A 33 -0.76 2.70 -9.34
N LEU A 34 -1.84 1.92 -9.42
CA LEU A 34 -1.98 0.68 -8.65
C LEU A 34 -0.93 -0.36 -9.05
N HIS A 35 -0.74 -0.60 -10.35
CA HIS A 35 0.23 -1.59 -10.83
C HIS A 35 1.67 -1.21 -10.47
N VAL A 36 2.03 0.07 -10.57
CA VAL A 36 3.32 0.57 -10.10
C VAL A 36 3.48 0.31 -8.61
N GLY A 37 2.46 0.61 -7.79
CA GLY A 37 2.48 0.34 -6.35
C GLY A 37 2.69 -1.15 -6.02
N ILE A 38 1.99 -2.05 -6.71
CA ILE A 38 2.11 -3.51 -6.50
C ILE A 38 3.50 -3.99 -6.92
N VAL A 39 4.00 -3.56 -8.08
CA VAL A 39 5.34 -3.96 -8.55
C VAL A 39 6.42 -3.49 -7.58
N LEU A 40 6.35 -2.25 -7.10
CA LEU A 40 7.29 -1.71 -6.10
C LEU A 40 7.24 -2.48 -4.78
N LEU A 41 6.04 -2.83 -4.29
CA LEU A 41 5.87 -3.64 -3.09
C LEU A 41 6.56 -5.00 -3.23
N LEU A 42 6.23 -5.72 -4.30
CA LEU A 42 6.76 -7.07 -4.53
C LEU A 42 8.26 -7.04 -4.78
N PHE A 43 8.76 -6.03 -5.48
CA PHE A 43 10.18 -5.84 -5.71
C PHE A 43 10.93 -5.56 -4.40
N ALA A 44 10.48 -4.58 -3.60
CA ALA A 44 11.06 -4.25 -2.30
C ALA A 44 11.10 -5.47 -1.37
N SER A 45 9.99 -6.22 -1.30
CA SER A 45 9.88 -7.42 -0.47
C SER A 45 10.77 -8.56 -0.97
N SER A 46 10.86 -8.77 -2.29
CA SER A 46 11.76 -9.77 -2.87
C SER A 46 13.23 -9.47 -2.60
N MET A 47 13.64 -8.19 -2.69
CA MET A 47 15.01 -7.77 -2.40
C MET A 47 15.34 -7.92 -0.91
N ALA A 48 14.42 -7.54 -0.03
CA ALA A 48 14.60 -7.73 1.41
C ALA A 48 14.79 -9.20 1.76
N HIS A 49 13.95 -10.09 1.23
CA HIS A 49 14.10 -11.53 1.46
C HIS A 49 15.36 -12.12 0.83
N LEU A 50 15.75 -11.67 -0.37
CA LEU A 50 16.96 -12.16 -1.04
C LEU A 50 18.21 -11.77 -0.25
N MET A 51 18.29 -10.52 0.18
CA MET A 51 19.45 -10.03 0.93
C MET A 51 19.51 -10.61 2.34
N VAL A 52 18.36 -10.84 2.99
CA VAL A 52 18.29 -11.58 4.26
C VAL A 52 18.66 -13.05 4.08
N ALA A 53 18.34 -13.69 2.96
CA ALA A 53 18.67 -15.09 2.68
C ALA A 53 20.13 -15.30 2.27
N LEU A 54 20.74 -14.32 1.60
CA LEU A 54 22.15 -14.32 1.19
C LEU A 54 23.10 -13.95 2.33
N LEU A 55 22.58 -13.44 3.45
CA LEU A 55 23.40 -13.20 4.64
C LEU A 55 23.81 -14.54 5.23
N PRO A 56 25.13 -14.80 5.39
CA PRO A 56 25.59 -16.07 5.92
C PRO A 56 24.98 -16.27 7.31
N LYS A 57 24.26 -17.38 7.50
CA LYS A 57 23.84 -17.85 8.83
C LYS A 57 25.07 -18.33 9.59
N SER A 58 25.97 -17.43 9.97
CA SER A 58 27.12 -17.82 10.77
C SER A 58 26.72 -17.87 12.23
N CYS A 59 26.54 -19.09 12.70
CA CYS A 59 26.15 -19.47 14.04
C CYS A 59 27.26 -19.13 15.06
N ARG A 60 26.85 -18.63 16.24
CA ARG A 60 27.33 -18.97 17.60
C ARG A 60 28.84 -19.27 17.83
N LYS A 61 29.45 -18.41 18.67
CA LYS A 61 30.63 -18.53 19.56
C LYS A 61 31.92 -19.19 19.04
N THR A 62 33.00 -18.40 18.96
CA THR A 62 34.38 -18.85 19.22
C THR A 62 35.15 -17.79 20.03
N HIS A 63 36.09 -18.27 20.84
CA HIS A 63 36.68 -17.59 22.01
C HIS A 63 37.94 -16.76 21.69
N PHE A 64 38.33 -16.55 20.44
CA PHE A 64 39.57 -15.80 20.12
C PHE A 64 39.60 -15.35 18.65
N GLY A 65 39.82 -14.06 18.41
CA GLY A 65 40.47 -13.51 17.21
C GLY A 65 39.78 -13.58 15.83
N ILE A 66 39.18 -12.44 15.42
CA ILE A 66 39.33 -11.74 14.11
C ILE A 66 39.19 -12.63 12.83
N ILE A 67 38.16 -12.54 11.98
CA ILE A 67 37.60 -11.41 11.21
C ILE A 67 36.08 -11.64 11.02
N GLN A 68 35.23 -10.81 11.61
CA GLN A 68 33.80 -10.75 11.27
C GLN A 68 33.62 -9.80 10.08
N HIS A 69 33.62 -10.33 8.85
CA HIS A 69 32.93 -9.66 7.75
C HIS A 69 31.59 -10.34 7.50
N SER A 70 30.82 -10.51 8.58
CA SER A 70 29.37 -10.58 8.46
C SER A 70 28.94 -9.20 7.96
N ARG A 71 28.30 -9.12 6.79
CA ARG A 71 27.59 -7.89 6.40
C ARG A 71 26.78 -7.39 7.61
N SER A 72 26.93 -6.10 7.89
CA SER A 72 26.62 -5.46 9.17
C SER A 72 25.16 -5.69 9.59
N GLU A 73 24.87 -5.73 10.89
CA GLU A 73 23.48 -5.71 11.41
C GLU A 73 22.67 -4.54 10.81
N MET A 74 23.36 -3.46 10.42
CA MET A 74 22.79 -2.32 9.71
C MET A 74 22.20 -2.67 8.34
N ASP A 75 22.78 -3.64 7.61
CA ASP A 75 22.27 -4.08 6.31
C ASP A 75 20.91 -4.77 6.48
N HIS A 76 20.77 -5.59 7.52
CA HIS A 76 19.48 -6.20 7.85
C HIS A 76 18.42 -5.15 8.13
N ILE A 77 18.73 -4.15 8.96
CA ILE A 77 17.80 -3.07 9.31
C ILE A 77 17.42 -2.26 8.07
N PHE A 78 18.38 -1.93 7.21
CA PHE A 78 18.14 -1.22 5.96
C PHE A 78 17.16 -1.96 5.04
N TRP A 79 17.39 -3.26 4.81
CA TRP A 79 16.51 -4.04 3.93
C TRP A 79 15.10 -4.24 4.50
N PHE A 80 14.95 -4.34 5.83
CA PHE A 80 13.62 -4.30 6.47
C PHE A 80 12.94 -2.94 6.32
N LEU A 81 13.70 -1.84 6.38
CA LEU A 81 13.17 -0.50 6.15
C LEU A 81 12.66 -0.33 4.71
N VAL A 82 13.37 -0.90 3.74
CA VAL A 82 12.95 -0.93 2.33
C VAL A 82 11.65 -1.72 2.15
N ASP A 83 11.50 -2.87 2.81
CA ASP A 83 10.26 -3.67 2.77
C ASP A 83 9.07 -2.90 3.36
N PHE A 84 9.24 -2.26 4.53
CA PHE A 84 8.21 -1.40 5.12
C PHE A 84 7.90 -0.17 4.26
N GLY A 85 8.91 0.40 3.59
CA GLY A 85 8.74 1.47 2.63
C GLY A 85 7.90 1.03 1.42
N GLY A 86 8.12 -0.19 0.92
CA GLY A 86 7.31 -0.80 -0.14
C GLY A 86 5.83 -0.92 0.26
N ILE A 87 5.54 -1.37 1.49
CA ILE A 87 4.18 -1.45 2.03
C ILE A 87 3.53 -0.05 2.11
N ALA A 88 4.29 0.95 2.54
CA ALA A 88 3.80 2.33 2.62
C ALA A 88 3.48 2.90 1.22
N LEU A 89 4.40 2.76 0.26
CA LEU A 89 4.18 3.21 -1.12
C LEU A 89 2.98 2.52 -1.76
N PHE A 90 2.78 1.24 -1.49
CA PHE A 90 1.59 0.52 -1.94
C PHE A 90 0.30 1.04 -1.31
N GLY A 91 0.31 1.36 -0.02
CA GLY A 91 -0.83 1.99 0.66
C GLY A 91 -1.22 3.33 0.03
N ILE A 92 -0.22 4.16 -0.30
CA ILE A 92 -0.42 5.42 -1.02
C ILE A 92 -0.99 5.16 -2.41
N ALA A 93 -0.44 4.21 -3.15
CA ALA A 93 -0.89 3.87 -4.51
C ALA A 93 -2.34 3.40 -4.54
N ILE A 94 -2.78 2.55 -3.60
CA ILE A 94 -4.18 2.14 -3.50
C ILE A 94 -5.07 3.36 -3.19
N GLY A 95 -4.69 4.20 -2.24
CA GLY A 95 -5.49 5.37 -1.87
C GLY A 95 -5.62 6.37 -3.02
N ALA A 96 -4.51 6.64 -3.72
CA ALA A 96 -4.49 7.48 -4.91
C ALA A 96 -5.34 6.89 -6.04
N GLN A 97 -5.23 5.58 -6.32
CA GLN A 97 -6.07 4.91 -7.32
C GLN A 97 -7.56 5.06 -6.99
N ARG A 98 -7.97 4.79 -5.74
CA ARG A 98 -9.37 4.90 -5.31
C ARG A 98 -9.89 6.32 -5.39
N TYR A 99 -9.07 7.28 -5.02
CA TYR A 99 -9.37 8.70 -5.16
C TYR A 99 -9.53 9.11 -6.63
N SER A 100 -8.65 8.67 -7.53
CA SER A 100 -8.76 8.92 -8.98
C SER A 100 -10.00 8.31 -9.62
N CYS A 101 -10.59 7.28 -8.99
CA CYS A 101 -11.84 6.67 -9.45
C CYS A 101 -13.11 7.30 -8.84
N ALA A 102 -12.98 8.30 -7.97
CA ALA A 102 -14.14 8.98 -7.39
C ALA A 102 -14.60 10.13 -8.30
N GLU A 103 -15.85 10.07 -8.75
CA GLU A 103 -16.41 11.03 -9.72
C GLU A 103 -16.87 12.35 -9.07
N ARG A 104 -17.39 12.30 -7.84
CA ARG A 104 -17.83 13.47 -7.07
C ARG A 104 -17.48 13.29 -5.61
N MET A 105 -16.69 14.23 -5.09
CA MET A 105 -16.40 14.35 -3.67
C MET A 105 -16.70 15.78 -3.21
N GLU A 106 -17.06 15.93 -1.94
CA GLU A 106 -17.12 17.24 -1.31
C GLU A 106 -15.74 17.92 -1.38
N THR A 107 -15.72 19.24 -1.59
CA THR A 107 -14.48 20.04 -1.72
C THR A 107 -13.54 19.87 -0.53
N PHE A 108 -14.10 19.74 0.68
CA PHE A 108 -13.33 19.49 1.90
C PHE A 108 -12.56 18.16 1.84
N ILE A 109 -13.23 17.08 1.44
CA ILE A 109 -12.62 15.75 1.32
C ILE A 109 -11.61 15.76 0.17
N HIS A 110 -11.93 16.42 -0.94
CA HIS A 110 -11.02 16.53 -2.08
C HIS A 110 -9.67 17.15 -1.69
N LEU A 111 -9.69 18.23 -0.91
CA LEU A 111 -8.48 18.93 -0.43
C LEU A 111 -7.72 18.13 0.63
N THR A 112 -8.44 17.43 1.52
CA THR A 112 -7.85 16.79 2.70
C THR A 112 -7.43 15.34 2.49
N TYR A 113 -8.01 14.64 1.52
CA TYR A 113 -7.85 13.19 1.38
C TYR A 113 -6.40 12.76 1.11
N LEU A 114 -5.78 13.29 0.05
CA LEU A 114 -4.41 12.96 -0.33
C LEU A 114 -3.36 13.39 0.71
N PRO A 115 -3.36 14.62 1.26
CA PRO A 115 -2.38 14.98 2.28
C PRO A 115 -2.54 14.15 3.56
N LEU A 116 -3.79 13.86 3.97
CA LEU A 116 -4.00 13.02 5.16
C LEU A 116 -3.65 11.55 4.90
N LEU A 117 -3.87 11.04 3.68
CA LEU A 117 -3.40 9.72 3.27
C LEU A 117 -1.88 9.63 3.41
N MET A 118 -1.14 10.63 2.92
CA MET A 118 0.32 10.68 3.07
C MET A 118 0.74 10.72 4.55
N LEU A 119 0.04 11.50 5.38
CA LEU A 119 0.28 11.56 6.82
C LEU A 119 0.03 10.22 7.51
N ILE A 120 -1.06 9.53 7.19
CA ILE A 120 -1.40 8.23 7.78
C ILE A 120 -0.39 7.17 7.34
N VAL A 121 -0.06 7.11 6.06
CA VAL A 121 0.84 6.07 5.55
C VAL A 121 2.28 6.31 6.01
N LEU A 122 2.83 7.51 5.80
CA LEU A 122 4.23 7.81 6.13
C LEU A 122 4.41 8.11 7.62
N GLY A 123 3.54 8.94 8.19
CA GLY A 123 3.64 9.39 9.57
C GLY A 123 3.16 8.38 10.59
N LEU A 124 2.13 7.59 10.29
CA LEU A 124 1.61 6.59 11.24
C LEU A 124 2.16 5.20 10.93
N GLN A 125 1.89 4.66 9.74
CA GLN A 125 2.18 3.26 9.44
C GLN A 125 3.68 2.99 9.26
N PHE A 126 4.36 3.79 8.42
CA PHE A 126 5.79 3.65 8.19
C PHE A 126 6.58 4.00 9.44
N PHE A 127 6.30 5.13 10.10
CA PHE A 127 6.99 5.50 11.34
C PHE A 127 6.77 4.46 12.44
N SER A 128 5.54 4.02 12.72
CA SER A 128 5.31 3.01 13.75
C SER A 128 5.99 1.68 13.44
N SER A 129 6.03 1.27 12.17
CA SER A 129 6.69 0.03 11.77
C SER A 129 8.22 0.14 11.85
N SER A 130 8.78 1.25 11.34
CA SER A 130 10.22 1.47 11.22
C SER A 130 10.86 1.90 12.54
N TYR A 131 10.29 2.89 13.23
CA TYR A 131 10.81 3.41 14.51
C TYR A 131 10.76 2.33 15.60
N LEU A 132 9.61 1.65 15.76
CA LEU A 132 9.51 0.60 16.77
C LEU A 132 10.38 -0.61 16.45
N PHE A 133 10.65 -0.87 15.17
CA PHE A 133 11.56 -1.93 14.76
C PHE A 133 13.01 -1.60 15.10
N VAL A 134 13.46 -0.36 14.88
CA VAL A 134 14.85 0.05 15.17
C VAL A 134 15.09 0.28 16.65
N PHE A 135 14.22 1.03 17.34
CA PHE A 135 14.51 1.51 18.70
C PHE A 135 13.92 0.62 19.80
N LEU A 136 12.82 -0.11 19.55
CA LEU A 136 12.07 -0.86 20.56
C LEU A 136 11.75 -2.30 20.09
N PRO A 137 12.75 -3.11 19.68
CA PRO A 137 12.52 -4.39 19.02
C PRO A 137 11.77 -5.43 19.88
N LEU A 138 11.93 -5.39 21.20
CA LEU A 138 11.35 -6.34 22.17
C LEU A 138 10.03 -5.88 22.80
N TRP A 139 9.49 -4.73 22.37
CA TRP A 139 8.30 -4.18 23.02
C TRP A 139 7.03 -4.97 22.65
N LYS A 140 6.37 -5.54 23.65
CA LYS A 140 5.22 -6.45 23.48
C LYS A 140 4.03 -5.81 22.74
N ARG A 141 3.78 -4.51 22.93
CA ARG A 141 2.66 -3.79 22.29
C ARG A 141 2.97 -3.28 20.88
N ARG A 142 4.15 -3.59 20.32
CA ARG A 142 4.52 -3.21 18.94
C ARG A 142 3.50 -3.72 17.92
N LEU A 143 3.07 -4.96 18.08
CA LEU A 143 2.11 -5.57 17.16
C LEU A 143 0.76 -4.84 17.21
N GLU A 144 0.29 -4.48 18.40
CA GLU A 144 -0.97 -3.75 18.60
C GLU A 144 -0.94 -2.39 17.90
N LEU A 145 0.14 -1.61 18.06
CA LEU A 145 0.29 -0.31 17.38
C LEU A 145 0.38 -0.44 15.86
N ARG A 146 1.07 -1.47 15.36
CA ARG A 146 1.13 -1.76 13.93
C ARG A 146 -0.25 -2.15 13.38
N MET A 147 -1.00 -2.97 14.11
CA MET A 147 -2.36 -3.34 13.73
C MET A 147 -3.31 -2.14 13.75
N LEU A 148 -3.21 -1.28 14.76
CA LEU A 148 -4.02 -0.07 14.88
C LEU A 148 -3.74 0.90 13.72
N SER A 149 -2.46 1.14 13.41
CA SER A 149 -2.10 2.02 12.29
C SER A 149 -2.54 1.47 10.93
N CYS A 150 -2.42 0.15 10.72
CA CYS A 150 -2.99 -0.52 9.53
C CYS A 150 -4.51 -0.41 9.47
N LEU A 151 -5.21 -0.51 10.61
CA LEU A 151 -6.65 -0.38 10.69
C LEU A 151 -7.11 1.05 10.35
N VAL A 152 -6.43 2.08 10.89
CA VAL A 152 -6.69 3.49 10.53
C VAL A 152 -6.51 3.71 9.03
N LEU A 153 -5.43 3.17 8.44
CA LEU A 153 -5.23 3.23 7.00
C LEU A 153 -6.37 2.52 6.24
N ALA A 154 -6.77 1.32 6.66
CA ALA A 154 -7.84 0.58 6.01
C ALA A 154 -9.16 1.37 6.02
N PHE A 155 -9.51 2.02 7.13
CA PHE A 155 -10.68 2.90 7.17
C PHE A 155 -10.53 4.09 6.20
N TRP A 156 -9.39 4.77 6.20
CA TRP A 156 -9.14 5.92 5.33
C TRP A 156 -9.19 5.56 3.85
N LEU A 157 -8.65 4.41 3.45
CA LEU A 157 -8.71 3.89 2.08
C LEU A 157 -10.13 3.61 1.59
N ASN A 158 -11.09 3.39 2.50
CA ASN A 158 -12.48 3.09 2.13
C ASN A 158 -13.37 4.33 2.00
N ILE A 159 -12.94 5.51 2.46
CA ILE A 159 -13.71 6.76 2.35
C ILE A 159 -14.11 7.06 0.89
N PRO A 160 -13.21 7.04 -0.11
CA PRO A 160 -13.59 7.29 -1.51
C PRO A 160 -14.60 6.31 -2.04
N LEU A 161 -14.48 5.05 -1.60
CA LEU A 161 -15.34 3.95 -2.03
C LEU A 161 -16.75 4.13 -1.46
N MET A 162 -16.85 4.46 -0.16
CA MET A 162 -18.11 4.73 0.51
C MET A 162 -18.85 5.90 -0.13
N MET A 163 -18.15 7.01 -0.42
CA MET A 163 -18.77 8.18 -1.05
C MET A 163 -19.34 7.84 -2.42
N ARG A 164 -18.63 7.03 -3.22
CA ARG A 164 -19.13 6.57 -4.52
C ARG A 164 -20.43 5.78 -4.40
N TYR A 165 -20.51 4.85 -3.44
CA TYR A 165 -21.72 4.03 -3.27
C TYR A 165 -22.89 4.82 -2.68
N LEU A 166 -22.63 5.73 -1.73
CA LEU A 166 -23.67 6.60 -1.17
C LEU A 166 -24.29 7.49 -2.25
N VAL A 167 -23.47 8.13 -3.09
CA VAL A 167 -23.95 8.96 -4.21
C VAL A 167 -24.74 8.14 -5.23
N SER A 168 -24.28 6.92 -5.54
CA SER A 168 -24.97 6.04 -6.50
C SER A 168 -26.36 5.63 -6.01
N GLN A 169 -26.54 5.41 -4.70
CA GLN A 169 -27.86 5.07 -4.14
C GLN A 169 -28.84 6.25 -4.16
N VAL A 170 -28.36 7.46 -3.86
CA VAL A 170 -29.19 8.67 -3.91
C VAL A 170 -29.69 8.92 -5.33
N ILE A 171 -28.78 8.88 -6.33
CA ILE A 171 -29.14 9.09 -7.74
C ILE A 171 -30.15 8.04 -8.23
N PHE A 172 -29.98 6.78 -7.82
CA PHE A 172 -30.92 5.71 -8.17
C PHE A 172 -32.32 5.96 -7.59
N LEU A 173 -32.42 6.39 -6.33
CA LEU A 173 -33.71 6.75 -5.71
C LEU A 173 -34.36 7.94 -6.41
N ASP A 174 -33.60 8.99 -6.72
CA ASP A 174 -34.12 10.18 -7.40
C ASP A 174 -34.64 9.84 -8.81
N PHE A 175 -33.92 8.97 -9.54
CA PHE A 175 -34.36 8.50 -10.86
C PHE A 175 -35.65 7.67 -10.78
N LEU A 176 -35.78 6.82 -9.75
CA LEU A 176 -36.97 6.00 -9.53
C LEU A 176 -38.19 6.86 -9.17
N HIS A 177 -37.97 7.90 -8.35
CA HIS A 177 -39.02 8.86 -8.00
C HIS A 177 -39.45 9.72 -9.20
N LEU A 178 -38.50 10.11 -10.06
CA LEU A 178 -38.79 10.86 -11.29
C LEU A 178 -39.58 10.02 -12.30
N THR A 179 -39.18 8.76 -12.50
CA THR A 179 -39.87 7.84 -13.41
C THR A 179 -41.26 7.45 -12.91
N GLN A 180 -41.49 7.41 -11.60
CA GLN A 180 -42.84 7.28 -11.04
C GLN A 180 -43.69 8.54 -11.30
N ASN A 181 -43.17 9.74 -11.02
CA ASN A 181 -43.90 11.00 -11.26
C ASN A 181 -44.28 11.22 -12.74
N ILE A 182 -43.39 10.89 -13.68
CA ILE A 182 -43.69 10.96 -15.12
C ILE A 182 -44.81 9.99 -15.51
N ARG A 183 -44.89 8.82 -14.83
CA ARG A 183 -45.93 7.84 -15.10
C ARG A 183 -47.29 8.31 -14.58
N TYR A 184 -47.34 9.01 -13.45
CA TYR A 184 -48.57 9.61 -12.92
C TYR A 184 -49.09 10.80 -13.73
N LEU A 185 -48.21 11.58 -14.37
CA LEU A 185 -48.60 12.70 -15.24
C LEU A 185 -49.12 12.26 -16.62
N ARG A 186 -49.02 10.97 -16.94
CA ARG A 186 -49.42 10.41 -18.25
C ARG A 186 -50.80 9.71 -18.19
N TYR A 187 -51.46 9.73 -17.03
CA TYR A 187 -52.84 9.28 -16.82
C TYR A 187 -53.68 10.46 -16.30
#